data_AF-A0A3R8LSK3-F1
#
_entry.id   AF-A0A3R8LSK3-F1
#
_cell.length_a   1.000
_cell.length_b   1.000
_cell.length_c   1.000
_cell.angle_alpha   90.00
_cell.angle_beta   90.00
_cell.angle_gamma   90.00
#
_symmetry.space_group_name_H-M   'P 1'
#
loop_
_entity.id
_entity.type
_entity.pdbx_description
1 polymer ?
#
loop_
_entity_poly.entity_id
_entity_poly.type
_entity_poly.pdbx_seq_one_letter_code
_entity_poly.pdbx_strand_id
1 'polypeptide(L)'
;MSVRTVMSMDATSRQGAPAHAVHGDGPAPGTGARKTLPRSRPAVRVAGGFTLIELLVAVALLAVLAILSWRGLDTVLQSRERLVTESNELRSLTLALAQLEEDLLQTWPVNGMGGGLVPIRVVVDQGGAGGGTTQSMMLVREIARRGQPTRLQRVVYQVRDGRLERGFSEWQKSTDGRGSVGGSVQSLVWQPILPEVRSMRVRAWIRNNWVGGAQLEALTSRGNRADRQPNDPYNNARYQGLPGITATTPAEVRQNIEQMRRVYDLRRETEEAITGIEVLVERTNGQRFLRIYSIRD
;
A
#
# COMPACT_ATOMS: atom_id res chain seq x y z
N MET A 1 25.18 -12.08 -16.35
CA MET A 1 25.05 -11.38 -17.64
C MET A 1 24.30 -10.08 -17.36
N SER A 2 24.86 -8.91 -17.67
CA SER A 2 24.37 -7.62 -17.19
C SER A 2 24.13 -6.66 -18.35
N VAL A 3 23.01 -5.94 -18.36
CA VAL A 3 22.66 -4.93 -19.36
C VAL A 3 22.48 -3.59 -18.65
N ARG A 4 23.14 -2.57 -19.16
CA ARG A 4 23.36 -1.27 -18.50
C ARG A 4 22.82 -0.16 -19.41
N THR A 5 21.55 0.19 -19.26
CA THR A 5 20.94 1.28 -20.02
C THR A 5 21.46 2.62 -19.53
N VAL A 6 22.09 3.40 -20.41
CA VAL A 6 22.55 4.77 -20.15
C VAL A 6 21.58 5.75 -20.78
N MET A 7 21.25 6.81 -20.04
CA MET A 7 20.36 7.89 -20.46
C MET A 7 21.18 8.96 -21.18
N SER A 8 20.79 9.35 -22.40
CA SER A 8 21.44 10.43 -23.15
C SER A 8 20.71 11.76 -22.92
N MET A 9 21.46 12.85 -22.88
CA MET A 9 20.97 14.23 -22.80
C MET A 9 21.63 15.05 -23.90
N ASP A 10 20.84 15.53 -24.87
CA ASP A 10 21.31 16.50 -25.86
C ASP A 10 21.13 17.93 -25.36
N ALA A 11 22.15 18.77 -25.61
CA ALA A 11 22.15 20.19 -25.26
C ALA A 11 22.43 21.03 -26.51
N THR A 12 21.41 21.74 -27.00
CA THR A 12 21.53 22.58 -28.20
C THR A 12 22.27 23.88 -27.87
N SER A 13 23.31 24.20 -28.64
CA SER A 13 24.22 25.32 -28.38
C SER A 13 23.70 26.68 -28.85
N ARG A 14 24.19 27.75 -28.20
CA ARG A 14 24.16 29.10 -28.79
C ARG A 14 25.37 29.27 -29.70
N GLN A 15 25.20 30.02 -30.78
CA GLN A 15 26.29 30.46 -31.67
C GLN A 15 26.01 31.90 -32.12
N GLY A 16 27.05 32.67 -32.44
CA GLY A 16 26.95 34.08 -32.84
C GLY A 16 28.10 34.49 -33.78
N ALA A 17 28.00 35.67 -34.39
CA ALA A 17 28.96 36.17 -35.39
C ALA A 17 29.11 37.72 -35.34
N PRO A 18 30.31 38.31 -35.55
CA PRO A 18 30.55 39.77 -35.47
C PRO A 18 31.19 40.44 -36.71
N ALA A 19 31.06 41.78 -36.82
CA ALA A 19 31.89 42.75 -37.59
C ALA A 19 31.60 44.20 -37.08
N HIS A 20 32.34 45.31 -37.23
CA HIS A 20 33.51 45.78 -38.04
C HIS A 20 33.24 46.18 -39.51
N ALA A 21 33.80 47.25 -40.11
CA ALA A 21 34.61 48.41 -39.64
C ALA A 21 34.50 49.60 -40.65
N VAL A 22 34.49 50.89 -40.22
CA VAL A 22 35.54 51.96 -40.40
C VAL A 22 35.56 52.79 -41.72
N HIS A 23 36.03 54.07 -41.62
CA HIS A 23 36.26 55.11 -42.67
C HIS A 23 34.99 55.78 -43.29
N GLY A 24 34.98 57.03 -43.81
CA GLY A 24 35.99 58.13 -43.88
C GLY A 24 36.37 58.53 -45.33
N ASP A 25 36.53 59.80 -45.74
CA ASP A 25 36.30 61.15 -45.12
C ASP A 25 36.36 62.28 -46.21
N GLY A 26 35.97 63.55 -45.92
CA GLY A 26 36.23 64.74 -46.78
C GLY A 26 35.18 65.89 -46.77
N PRO A 27 35.49 67.13 -47.27
CA PRO A 27 34.82 68.36 -46.76
C PRO A 27 34.26 69.40 -47.78
N ALA A 28 33.62 70.46 -47.21
CA ALA A 28 33.37 71.82 -47.76
C ALA A 28 32.13 72.02 -48.70
N PRO A 29 31.78 73.27 -49.09
CA PRO A 29 31.04 74.18 -48.21
C PRO A 29 29.73 74.75 -48.83
N GLY A 30 28.75 75.16 -48.00
CA GLY A 30 27.47 75.71 -48.45
C GLY A 30 26.91 76.86 -47.60
N THR A 31 26.78 78.04 -48.19
CA THR A 31 26.27 79.27 -47.55
C THR A 31 24.74 79.35 -47.63
N GLY A 32 24.01 79.66 -46.55
CA GLY A 32 22.57 79.95 -46.68
C GLY A 32 21.74 80.19 -45.41
N ALA A 33 21.02 81.32 -45.40
CA ALA A 33 19.74 81.59 -44.72
C ALA A 33 19.51 81.10 -43.26
N ARG A 34 19.60 82.04 -42.30
CA ARG A 34 18.86 81.94 -41.03
C ARG A 34 17.34 81.86 -41.32
N LYS A 35 16.67 80.79 -40.86
CA LYS A 35 15.21 80.80 -40.60
C LYS A 35 14.95 80.62 -39.11
N THR A 36 14.42 81.66 -38.47
CA THR A 36 14.01 81.62 -37.06
C THR A 36 12.66 80.91 -36.92
N LEU A 37 12.70 79.65 -36.47
CA LEU A 37 11.49 78.92 -36.07
C LEU A 37 11.10 79.27 -34.62
N PRO A 38 9.81 79.20 -34.25
CA PRO A 38 9.34 79.65 -32.95
C PRO A 38 9.90 78.79 -31.81
N ARG A 39 10.24 79.43 -30.70
CA ARG A 39 10.67 78.75 -29.47
C ARG A 39 9.54 77.87 -28.94
N SER A 40 9.71 76.55 -29.00
CA SER A 40 8.98 75.62 -28.14
C SER A 40 9.16 76.06 -26.69
N ARG A 41 8.09 76.50 -26.02
CA ARG A 41 8.14 76.77 -24.58
C ARG A 41 8.55 75.46 -23.89
N PRO A 42 9.57 75.44 -23.02
CA PRO A 42 9.77 74.29 -22.16
C PRO A 42 8.53 74.15 -21.30
N ALA A 43 7.88 72.98 -21.34
CA ALA A 43 6.88 72.64 -20.34
C ALA A 43 7.61 72.69 -18.98
N VAL A 44 7.20 73.62 -18.12
CA VAL A 44 7.78 73.75 -16.79
C VAL A 44 7.44 72.47 -16.04
N ARG A 45 8.41 71.55 -15.96
CA ARG A 45 8.33 70.41 -15.04
C ARG A 45 8.38 70.99 -13.64
N VAL A 46 7.19 71.17 -13.06
CA VAL A 46 7.01 71.54 -11.66
C VAL A 46 7.67 70.44 -10.84
N ALA A 47 8.88 70.72 -10.36
CA ALA A 47 9.59 69.86 -9.43
C ALA A 47 8.89 69.98 -8.07
N GLY A 48 7.82 69.20 -7.90
CA GLY A 48 7.12 69.10 -6.62
C GLY A 48 8.10 68.65 -5.55
N GLY A 49 8.31 69.51 -4.55
CA GLY A 49 9.13 69.16 -3.39
C GLY A 49 8.43 68.05 -2.60
N PHE A 50 9.04 66.87 -2.56
CA PHE A 50 8.47 65.67 -1.95
C PHE A 50 8.12 65.93 -0.49
N THR A 51 6.83 65.86 -0.13
CA THR A 51 6.40 66.22 1.22
C THR A 51 6.67 65.07 2.20
N LEU A 52 6.89 65.42 3.48
CA LEU A 52 7.08 64.43 4.54
C LEU A 52 5.87 63.48 4.66
N ILE A 53 4.66 63.99 4.37
CA ILE A 53 3.43 63.19 4.39
C ILE A 53 3.32 62.23 3.20
N GLU A 54 3.81 62.59 2.00
CA GLU A 54 3.92 61.64 0.87
C GLU A 54 4.88 60.49 1.19
N LEU A 55 6.03 60.77 1.82
CA LEU A 55 6.94 59.71 2.28
C LEU A 55 6.25 58.78 3.28
N LEU A 56 5.58 59.36 4.28
CA LEU A 56 4.92 58.61 5.36
C LEU A 56 3.78 57.75 4.82
N VAL A 57 2.93 58.28 3.94
CA VAL A 57 1.85 57.53 3.28
C VAL A 57 2.40 56.44 2.35
N ALA A 58 3.43 56.73 1.56
CA ALA A 58 4.06 55.74 0.68
C ALA A 58 4.66 54.57 1.47
N VAL A 59 5.38 54.85 2.56
CA VAL A 59 5.96 53.81 3.43
C VAL A 59 4.86 53.04 4.17
N ALA A 60 3.80 53.70 4.65
CA ALA A 60 2.66 53.02 5.30
C ALA A 60 1.93 52.08 4.34
N LEU A 61 1.64 52.51 3.11
CA LEU A 61 1.03 51.66 2.07
C LEU A 61 1.95 50.49 1.69
N LEU A 62 3.25 50.74 1.50
CA LEU A 62 4.23 49.70 1.18
C LEU A 62 4.37 48.68 2.31
N ALA A 63 4.32 49.11 3.58
CA ALA A 63 4.32 48.21 4.74
C ALA A 63 3.07 47.33 4.78
N VAL A 64 1.87 47.89 4.54
CA VAL A 64 0.62 47.12 4.45
C VAL A 64 0.68 46.11 3.30
N LEU A 65 1.13 46.53 2.11
CA LEU A 65 1.30 45.63 0.96
C LEU A 65 2.30 44.51 1.25
N ALA A 66 3.45 44.81 1.86
CA ALA A 66 4.44 43.80 2.24
C ALA A 66 3.88 42.76 3.23
N ILE A 67 3.13 43.21 4.26
CA ILE A 67 2.46 42.33 5.22
C ILE A 67 1.44 41.44 4.51
N LEU A 68 0.58 42.00 3.65
CA LEU A 68 -0.44 41.24 2.91
C LEU A 68 0.21 40.23 1.95
N SER A 69 1.26 40.61 1.23
CA SER A 69 2.02 39.71 0.36
C SER A 69 2.65 38.55 1.13
N TRP A 70 3.24 38.81 2.30
CA TRP A 70 3.79 37.76 3.17
C TRP A 70 2.69 36.82 3.68
N ARG A 71 1.56 37.35 4.19
CA ARG A 71 0.44 36.52 4.66
C ARG A 71 -0.17 35.67 3.54
N GLY A 72 -0.27 36.21 2.33
CA GLY A 72 -0.75 35.49 1.15
C GLY A 72 0.18 34.34 0.75
N LEU A 73 1.50 34.59 0.73
CA LEU A 73 2.51 33.57 0.44
C LEU A 73 2.50 32.46 1.50
N ASP A 74 2.53 32.81 2.78
CA ASP A 74 2.46 31.89 3.92
C ASP A 74 1.22 30.97 3.85
N THR A 75 0.04 31.54 3.58
CA THR A 75 -1.21 30.79 3.39
C THR A 75 -1.11 29.79 2.23
N VAL A 76 -0.48 30.16 1.10
CA VAL A 76 -0.30 29.28 -0.06
C VAL A 76 0.73 28.17 0.22
N LEU A 77 1.79 28.45 0.97
CA LEU A 77 2.78 27.44 1.38
C LEU A 77 2.17 26.39 2.30
N GLN A 78 1.47 26.83 3.36
CA GLN A 78 0.76 25.92 4.29
C GLN A 78 -0.31 25.08 3.58
N SER A 79 -1.04 25.67 2.61
CA SER A 79 -2.01 24.95 1.79
C SER A 79 -1.36 23.85 0.94
N ARG A 80 -0.23 24.17 0.28
CA ARG A 80 0.55 23.18 -0.50
C ARG A 80 1.08 22.04 0.36
N GLU A 81 1.57 22.33 1.57
CA GLU A 81 2.12 21.32 2.48
C GLU A 81 1.05 20.33 2.97
N ARG A 82 -0.16 20.81 3.26
CA ARG A 82 -1.33 19.95 3.57
C ARG A 82 -1.70 19.06 2.39
N LEU A 83 -1.84 19.64 1.19
CA LEU A 83 -2.19 18.90 -0.03
C LEU A 83 -1.13 17.83 -0.39
N VAL A 84 0.15 18.10 -0.16
CA VAL A 84 1.23 17.11 -0.33
C VAL A 84 1.13 15.98 0.70
N THR A 85 0.81 16.31 1.95
CA THR A 85 0.59 15.32 3.02
C THR A 85 -0.59 14.40 2.69
N GLU A 86 -1.77 14.98 2.41
CA GLU A 86 -2.99 14.25 2.04
C GLU A 86 -2.81 13.38 0.79
N SER A 87 -2.09 13.88 -0.22
CA SER A 87 -1.76 13.14 -1.44
C SER A 87 -0.85 11.93 -1.16
N ASN A 88 0.15 12.09 -0.29
CA ASN A 88 1.01 10.99 0.14
C ASN A 88 0.26 9.95 0.98
N GLU A 89 -0.65 10.37 1.85
CA GLU A 89 -1.51 9.46 2.61
C GLU A 89 -2.41 8.63 1.70
N LEU A 90 -3.15 9.27 0.79
CA LEU A 90 -4.01 8.59 -0.19
C LEU A 90 -3.20 7.63 -1.08
N ARG A 91 -2.00 8.03 -1.51
CA ARG A 91 -1.08 7.16 -2.27
C ARG A 91 -0.66 5.94 -1.45
N SER A 92 -0.34 6.10 -0.17
CA SER A 92 0.01 4.97 0.71
C SER A 92 -1.16 4.00 0.91
N LEU A 93 -2.38 4.53 1.07
CA LEU A 93 -3.60 3.72 1.18
C LEU A 93 -3.87 2.92 -0.08
N THR A 94 -3.83 3.55 -1.26
CA THR A 94 -4.04 2.86 -2.54
C THR A 94 -3.00 1.77 -2.78
N LEU A 95 -1.73 2.00 -2.45
CA LEU A 95 -0.67 0.99 -2.56
C LEU A 95 -0.88 -0.18 -1.58
N ALA A 96 -1.27 0.10 -0.32
CA ALA A 96 -1.56 -0.93 0.67
C ALA A 96 -2.79 -1.79 0.29
N LEU A 97 -3.86 -1.16 -0.22
CA LEU A 97 -5.07 -1.86 -0.68
C LEU A 97 -4.80 -2.75 -1.90
N ALA A 98 -4.04 -2.25 -2.88
CA ALA A 98 -3.67 -3.01 -4.08
C ALA A 98 -2.70 -4.16 -3.79
N GLN A 99 -1.75 -3.98 -2.86
CA GLN A 99 -0.87 -5.04 -2.39
C GLN A 99 -1.65 -6.18 -1.70
N LEU A 100 -2.70 -5.83 -0.95
CA LEU A 100 -3.57 -6.79 -0.29
C LEU A 100 -4.49 -7.51 -1.30
N GLU A 101 -5.00 -6.80 -2.31
CA GLU A 101 -5.79 -7.34 -3.42
C GLU A 101 -4.99 -8.40 -4.21
N GLU A 102 -3.77 -8.07 -4.64
CA GLU A 102 -2.86 -8.99 -5.35
C GLU A 102 -2.45 -10.19 -4.48
N ASP A 103 -2.23 -10.03 -3.17
CA ASP A 103 -1.94 -11.18 -2.31
C ASP A 103 -3.16 -12.11 -2.10
N LEU A 104 -4.38 -11.56 -2.01
CA LEU A 104 -5.61 -12.35 -1.87
C LEU A 104 -5.99 -13.07 -3.18
N LEU A 105 -5.89 -12.41 -4.33
CA LEU A 105 -6.17 -13.04 -5.63
C LEU A 105 -5.22 -14.23 -5.87
N GLN A 106 -3.94 -14.06 -5.56
CA GLN A 106 -2.91 -15.09 -5.72
C GLN A 106 -2.97 -16.18 -4.64
N THR A 107 -3.90 -16.06 -3.68
CA THR A 107 -4.27 -17.14 -2.76
C THR A 107 -5.23 -18.14 -3.43
N TRP A 108 -5.96 -17.75 -4.48
CA TRP A 108 -6.93 -18.63 -5.16
C TRP A 108 -6.32 -19.94 -5.68
N PRO A 109 -5.18 -19.96 -6.41
CA PRO A 109 -4.59 -21.21 -6.92
C PRO A 109 -4.11 -22.17 -5.82
N VAL A 110 -3.96 -21.69 -4.58
CA VAL A 110 -3.53 -22.49 -3.43
C VAL A 110 -4.71 -23.26 -2.81
N ASN A 111 -5.95 -22.81 -3.04
CA ASN A 111 -7.14 -23.62 -2.76
C ASN A 111 -7.14 -24.85 -3.68
N GLY A 112 -7.24 -26.05 -3.10
CA GLY A 112 -7.26 -27.30 -3.88
C GLY A 112 -5.89 -27.89 -4.22
N MET A 113 -4.77 -27.28 -3.80
CA MET A 113 -3.45 -27.97 -3.82
C MET A 113 -3.38 -29.21 -2.90
N GLY A 114 -4.42 -29.43 -2.10
CA GLY A 114 -4.61 -30.62 -1.27
C GLY A 114 -3.73 -30.67 -0.02
N GLY A 115 -3.67 -31.84 0.61
CA GLY A 115 -2.79 -32.08 1.76
C GLY A 115 -3.10 -31.28 3.03
N GLY A 116 -4.34 -30.78 3.19
CA GLY A 116 -4.80 -30.05 4.37
C GLY A 116 -4.28 -28.61 4.47
N LEU A 117 -3.84 -28.01 3.36
CA LEU A 117 -3.40 -26.62 3.35
C LEU A 117 -4.60 -25.67 3.49
N VAL A 118 -4.61 -24.90 4.57
CA VAL A 118 -5.56 -23.79 4.79
C VAL A 118 -4.86 -22.50 4.38
N PRO A 119 -5.18 -21.90 3.21
CA PRO A 119 -4.35 -20.86 2.62
C PRO A 119 -4.67 -19.43 3.09
N ILE A 120 -5.72 -19.24 3.91
CA ILE A 120 -5.93 -18.03 4.72
C ILE A 120 -6.18 -18.45 6.17
N ARG A 121 -5.47 -17.82 7.10
CA ARG A 121 -5.58 -18.00 8.54
C ARG A 121 -5.70 -16.64 9.20
N VAL A 122 -6.68 -16.48 10.08
CA VAL A 122 -6.73 -15.35 11.02
C VAL A 122 -6.35 -15.86 12.40
N VAL A 123 -5.58 -15.05 13.13
CA VAL A 123 -5.24 -15.25 14.54
C VAL A 123 -5.74 -14.03 15.31
N VAL A 124 -6.48 -14.24 16.39
CA VAL A 124 -7.02 -13.17 17.24
C VAL A 124 -6.31 -13.22 18.59
N ASP A 125 -5.33 -12.33 18.76
CA ASP A 125 -4.67 -12.18 20.06
C ASP A 125 -5.59 -11.39 21.00
N GLN A 126 -6.17 -12.11 21.96
CA GLN A 126 -6.84 -11.51 23.11
C GLN A 126 -5.76 -11.08 24.09
N GLY A 127 -5.29 -9.84 23.94
CA GLY A 127 -4.27 -9.28 24.81
C GLY A 127 -4.59 -9.49 26.29
N GLY A 128 -3.55 -9.73 27.09
CA GLY A 128 -3.66 -9.98 28.54
C GLY A 128 -4.33 -8.83 29.30
N ALA A 129 -4.55 -8.98 30.61
CA ALA A 129 -5.35 -8.05 31.42
C ALA A 129 -5.00 -6.55 31.18
N GLY A 130 -5.88 -5.84 30.47
CA GLY A 130 -5.72 -4.42 30.07
C GLY A 130 -5.35 -4.17 28.59
N GLY A 131 -4.99 -5.22 27.83
CA GLY A 131 -4.70 -5.16 26.41
C GLY A 131 -5.94 -5.17 25.51
N GLY A 132 -5.87 -4.49 24.37
CA GLY A 132 -6.91 -4.56 23.34
C GLY A 132 -6.75 -5.79 22.44
N THR A 133 -7.86 -6.35 21.95
CA THR A 133 -7.85 -7.45 20.99
C THR A 133 -7.19 -7.04 19.68
N THR A 134 -6.14 -7.74 19.25
CA THR A 134 -5.52 -7.53 17.93
C THR A 134 -5.82 -8.69 16.98
N GLN A 135 -5.61 -8.50 15.68
CA GLN A 135 -5.75 -9.55 14.68
C GLN A 135 -4.57 -9.52 13.71
N SER A 136 -4.07 -10.70 13.36
CA SER A 136 -3.19 -10.88 12.21
C SER A 136 -3.83 -11.84 11.19
N MET A 137 -3.53 -11.63 9.92
CA MET A 137 -3.97 -12.49 8.82
C MET A 137 -2.75 -13.04 8.11
N MET A 138 -2.54 -14.35 8.23
CA MET A 138 -1.56 -15.08 7.42
C MET A 138 -2.26 -15.65 6.19
N LEU A 139 -1.63 -15.54 5.03
CA LEU A 139 -2.06 -16.22 3.80
C LEU A 139 -0.89 -16.95 3.15
N VAL A 140 -1.23 -17.90 2.28
CA VAL A 140 -0.30 -18.62 1.42
C VAL A 140 -0.71 -18.36 -0.02
N ARG A 141 0.14 -17.64 -0.76
CA ARG A 141 -0.10 -17.28 -2.16
C ARG A 141 0.86 -17.96 -3.12
N GLU A 142 0.47 -18.06 -4.38
CA GLU A 142 1.36 -18.43 -5.46
C GLU A 142 2.31 -17.26 -5.84
N ILE A 143 3.51 -17.63 -6.28
CA ILE A 143 4.41 -16.81 -7.08
C ILE A 143 4.75 -17.61 -8.35
N ALA A 144 3.89 -17.50 -9.35
CA ALA A 144 4.17 -17.96 -10.71
C ALA A 144 5.19 -17.02 -11.38
N ARG A 145 6.18 -17.59 -12.08
CA ARG A 145 7.10 -16.86 -12.97
C ARG A 145 7.32 -17.67 -14.23
N ARG A 146 7.18 -17.05 -15.42
CA ARG A 146 7.36 -17.74 -16.71
C ARG A 146 8.74 -18.40 -16.76
N GLY A 147 8.79 -19.69 -17.08
CA GLY A 147 10.03 -20.47 -17.16
C GLY A 147 10.68 -20.82 -15.82
N GLN A 148 9.97 -20.67 -14.70
CA GLN A 148 10.43 -21.13 -13.37
C GLN A 148 9.35 -22.00 -12.72
N PRO A 149 9.72 -22.96 -11.84
CA PRO A 149 8.73 -23.68 -11.04
C PRO A 149 7.94 -22.72 -10.16
N THR A 150 6.62 -22.92 -10.11
CA THR A 150 5.73 -22.27 -9.13
C THR A 150 6.29 -22.40 -7.71
N ARG A 151 6.34 -21.28 -6.99
CA ARG A 151 6.66 -21.25 -5.56
C ARG A 151 5.47 -20.76 -4.76
N LEU A 152 5.40 -21.17 -3.50
CA LEU A 152 4.44 -20.63 -2.53
C LEU A 152 5.15 -19.64 -1.61
N GLN A 153 4.50 -18.51 -1.33
CA GLN A 153 4.94 -17.51 -0.35
C GLN A 153 3.94 -17.43 0.80
N ARG A 154 4.46 -17.49 2.03
CA ARG A 154 3.72 -17.12 3.23
C ARG A 154 3.76 -15.60 3.37
N VAL A 155 2.60 -14.96 3.46
CA VAL A 155 2.46 -13.53 3.76
C VAL A 155 1.74 -13.39 5.10
N VAL A 156 2.09 -12.40 5.91
CA VAL A 156 1.44 -12.08 7.18
C VAL A 156 1.16 -10.59 7.25
N TYR A 157 -0.11 -10.23 7.39
CA TYR A 157 -0.57 -8.88 7.68
C TYR A 157 -0.81 -8.73 9.18
N GLN A 158 -0.18 -7.74 9.80
CA GLN A 158 -0.35 -7.42 11.23
C GLN A 158 -0.26 -5.91 11.47
N VAL A 159 -0.84 -5.44 12.57
CA VAL A 159 -0.62 -4.06 13.04
C VAL A 159 0.39 -4.09 14.18
N ARG A 160 1.47 -3.33 14.03
CA ARG A 160 2.56 -3.19 15.02
C ARG A 160 3.07 -1.75 15.02
N ASP A 161 3.39 -1.22 16.19
CA ASP A 161 3.95 0.13 16.38
C ASP A 161 3.19 1.25 15.64
N GLY A 162 1.85 1.14 15.60
CA GLY A 162 0.97 2.09 14.91
C GLY A 162 1.04 2.00 13.37
N ARG A 163 1.47 0.88 12.79
CA ARG A 163 1.61 0.66 11.34
C ARG A 163 1.02 -0.69 10.93
N LEU A 164 0.44 -0.77 9.74
CA LEU A 164 0.17 -2.05 9.08
C LEU A 164 1.43 -2.52 8.37
N GLU A 165 1.88 -3.72 8.71
CA GLU A 165 3.04 -4.37 8.11
C GLU A 165 2.66 -5.62 7.32
N ARG A 166 3.36 -5.84 6.22
CA ARG A 166 3.37 -7.06 5.41
C ARG A 166 4.67 -7.81 5.67
N GLY A 167 4.62 -8.89 6.43
CA GLY A 167 5.70 -9.85 6.58
C GLY A 167 5.64 -10.90 5.48
N PHE A 168 6.78 -11.36 4.96
CA PHE A 168 6.79 -12.48 4.00
C PHE A 168 7.99 -13.41 4.13
N SER A 169 7.80 -14.68 3.78
CA SER A 169 8.84 -15.71 3.64
C SER A 169 8.47 -16.69 2.52
N GLU A 170 9.41 -17.51 2.05
CA GLU A 170 8.99 -18.71 1.30
C GLU A 170 8.09 -19.57 2.19
N TRP A 171 7.11 -20.25 1.58
CA TRP A 171 6.27 -21.20 2.28
C TRP A 171 6.92 -22.58 2.28
N GLN A 172 6.93 -23.22 3.43
CA GLN A 172 7.42 -24.58 3.63
C GLN A 172 6.38 -25.38 4.41
N LYS A 173 6.14 -26.63 3.99
CA LYS A 173 5.37 -27.60 4.77
C LYS A 173 6.17 -27.93 6.03
N SER A 174 5.57 -27.80 7.23
CA SER A 174 6.26 -28.13 8.48
C SER A 174 6.63 -29.61 8.49
N THR A 175 7.92 -29.90 8.65
CA THR A 175 8.49 -31.25 8.68
C THR A 175 8.20 -31.99 9.99
N ASP A 176 7.86 -31.25 11.05
CA ASP A 176 7.87 -31.72 12.44
C ASP A 176 6.65 -32.57 12.84
N GLY A 177 5.71 -32.81 11.92
CA GLY A 177 4.50 -33.61 12.19
C GLY A 177 3.57 -33.04 13.28
N ARG A 178 3.60 -31.72 13.50
CA ARG A 178 2.86 -30.97 14.54
C ARG A 178 1.70 -30.13 13.97
N GLY A 179 1.09 -30.53 12.86
CA GLY A 179 -0.04 -29.84 12.21
C GLY A 179 0.19 -28.39 11.78
N SER A 180 1.40 -27.85 11.95
CA SER A 180 1.64 -26.41 11.90
C SER A 180 1.83 -25.93 10.47
N VAL A 181 0.75 -25.41 9.85
CA VAL A 181 0.88 -24.45 8.76
C VAL A 181 1.42 -23.14 9.36
N GLY A 182 2.74 -23.15 9.51
CA GLY A 182 3.53 -22.31 10.40
C GLY A 182 4.95 -22.88 10.49
N GLY A 183 5.47 -23.34 9.35
CA GLY A 183 6.80 -23.95 9.23
C GLY A 183 7.91 -23.04 9.73
N SER A 184 9.06 -23.65 10.03
CA SER A 184 10.20 -23.13 10.79
C SER A 184 10.49 -21.64 10.56
N VAL A 185 10.84 -20.95 11.64
CA VAL A 185 10.95 -19.48 11.68
C VAL A 185 12.24 -19.01 10.99
N GLN A 186 12.28 -19.13 9.67
CA GLN A 186 12.87 -18.08 8.87
C GLN A 186 12.14 -16.78 9.23
N SER A 187 12.90 -15.77 9.66
CA SER A 187 12.37 -14.45 9.99
C SER A 187 11.60 -13.88 8.81
N LEU A 188 10.32 -13.60 9.00
CA LEU A 188 9.50 -12.88 8.04
C LEU A 188 10.19 -11.55 7.70
N VAL A 189 10.38 -11.27 6.41
CA VAL A 189 10.85 -9.97 5.94
C VAL A 189 9.70 -8.99 6.08
N TRP A 190 9.76 -8.10 7.07
CA TRP A 190 8.70 -7.14 7.38
C TRP A 190 8.86 -5.87 6.56
N GLN A 191 7.78 -5.47 5.88
CA GLN A 191 7.66 -4.22 5.15
C GLN A 191 6.47 -3.41 5.72
N PRO A 192 6.68 -2.19 6.23
CA PRO A 192 5.56 -1.30 6.57
C PRO A 192 4.88 -0.85 5.27
N ILE A 193 3.55 -1.03 5.17
CA ILE A 193 2.77 -0.70 3.97
C ILE A 193 1.79 0.46 4.18
N LEU A 194 1.32 0.69 5.41
CA LEU A 194 0.44 1.81 5.75
C LEU A 194 0.79 2.34 7.15
N PRO A 195 1.18 3.62 7.30
CA PRO A 195 1.41 4.22 8.61
C PRO A 195 0.09 4.52 9.34
N GLU A 196 0.20 4.88 10.62
CA GLU A 196 -0.90 5.40 11.43
C GLU A 196 -2.13 4.48 11.55
N VAL A 197 -1.92 3.17 11.58
CA VAL A 197 -2.98 2.18 11.75
C VAL A 197 -3.13 1.84 13.23
N ARG A 198 -4.34 2.03 13.76
CA ARG A 198 -4.76 1.66 15.11
C ARG A 198 -5.13 0.18 15.20
N SER A 199 -5.84 -0.34 14.20
CA SER A 199 -6.18 -1.77 14.12
C SER A 199 -6.50 -2.23 12.70
N MET A 200 -6.32 -3.52 12.45
CA MET A 200 -6.87 -4.25 11.31
C MET A 200 -7.82 -5.30 11.88
N ARG A 201 -9.00 -5.47 11.26
CA ARG A 201 -9.93 -6.56 11.55
C ARG A 201 -10.35 -7.25 10.26
N VAL A 202 -10.54 -8.57 10.34
CA VAL A 202 -10.83 -9.42 9.18
C VAL A 202 -12.10 -10.24 9.41
N ARG A 203 -12.91 -10.38 8.37
CA ARG A 203 -14.05 -11.32 8.27
C ARG A 203 -13.98 -12.06 6.94
N ALA A 204 -14.58 -13.24 6.87
CA ALA A 204 -14.66 -14.05 5.66
C ALA A 204 -16.10 -14.37 5.29
N TRP A 205 -16.39 -14.39 3.98
CA TRP A 205 -17.63 -14.95 3.46
C TRP A 205 -17.47 -16.47 3.30
N ILE A 206 -18.21 -17.23 4.10
CA ILE A 206 -18.18 -18.69 4.18
C ILE A 206 -19.62 -19.18 4.33
N ARG A 207 -20.04 -20.19 3.55
CA ARG A 207 -21.41 -20.74 3.55
C ARG A 207 -22.51 -19.65 3.53
N ASN A 208 -22.35 -18.68 2.63
CA ASN A 208 -23.28 -17.57 2.41
C ASN A 208 -23.51 -16.66 3.64
N ASN A 209 -22.49 -16.49 4.51
CA ASN A 209 -22.54 -15.63 5.69
C ASN A 209 -21.16 -15.01 6.02
N TRP A 210 -21.14 -13.85 6.68
CA TRP A 210 -19.93 -13.13 7.11
C TRP A 210 -19.42 -13.57 8.50
N VAL A 211 -18.47 -14.50 8.51
CA VAL A 211 -17.82 -15.04 9.71
C VAL A 211 -16.77 -14.07 10.27
N GLY A 212 -16.86 -13.72 11.55
CA GLY A 212 -15.93 -12.79 12.21
C GLY A 212 -14.66 -13.43 12.75
N GLY A 213 -13.59 -12.63 12.93
CA GLY A 213 -12.23 -13.06 13.28
C GLY A 213 -12.09 -14.25 14.25
N ALA A 214 -12.73 -14.25 15.41
CA ALA A 214 -12.59 -15.34 16.39
C ALA A 214 -13.23 -16.67 15.92
N GLN A 215 -14.34 -16.59 15.17
CA GLN A 215 -14.94 -17.77 14.52
C GLN A 215 -14.11 -18.22 13.30
N LEU A 216 -13.53 -17.27 12.57
CA LEU A 216 -12.66 -17.50 11.42
C LEU A 216 -11.33 -18.15 11.84
N GLU A 217 -10.77 -17.77 12.99
CA GLU A 217 -9.67 -18.47 13.65
C GLU A 217 -10.09 -19.89 14.07
N ALA A 218 -11.26 -20.07 14.68
CA ALA A 218 -11.75 -21.40 15.09
C ALA A 218 -12.04 -22.35 13.90
N LEU A 219 -12.30 -21.81 12.71
CA LEU A 219 -12.34 -22.56 11.45
C LEU A 219 -10.92 -22.86 10.94
N THR A 220 -10.12 -21.81 10.72
CA THR A 220 -8.81 -21.94 10.05
C THR A 220 -7.74 -22.61 10.91
N SER A 221 -7.85 -22.59 12.25
CA SER A 221 -6.99 -23.35 13.19
C SER A 221 -7.38 -24.82 13.35
N ARG A 222 -8.53 -25.26 12.82
CA ARG A 222 -9.03 -26.63 13.01
C ARG A 222 -8.12 -27.69 12.39
N GLY A 223 -7.43 -27.36 11.30
CA GLY A 223 -6.40 -28.23 10.70
C GLY A 223 -5.26 -28.56 11.66
N ASN A 224 -4.83 -27.60 12.49
CA ASN A 224 -3.72 -27.77 13.43
C ASN A 224 -4.13 -28.53 14.72
N ARG A 225 -5.42 -28.48 15.11
CA ARG A 225 -5.95 -29.17 16.31
C ARG A 225 -6.35 -30.63 16.06
N ALA A 226 -6.21 -31.13 14.83
CA ALA A 226 -6.56 -32.50 14.46
C ALA A 226 -5.53 -33.55 14.90
N ASP A 227 -4.29 -33.14 15.22
CA ASP A 227 -3.19 -34.06 15.50
C ASP A 227 -3.19 -34.53 16.97
N ARG A 228 -3.67 -35.76 17.18
CA ARG A 228 -3.65 -36.55 18.43
C ARG A 228 -4.48 -35.98 19.58
N GLN A 229 -5.77 -36.32 19.59
CA GLN A 229 -6.40 -36.67 20.87
C GLN A 229 -5.73 -37.96 21.39
N PRO A 230 -5.21 -38.03 22.63
CA PRO A 230 -4.47 -39.21 23.11
C PRO A 230 -5.26 -40.53 23.04
N ASN A 231 -6.59 -40.43 23.14
CA ASN A 231 -7.50 -41.58 23.19
C ASN A 231 -8.17 -41.90 21.84
N ASP A 232 -7.90 -41.14 20.78
CA ASP A 232 -8.46 -41.36 19.44
C ASP A 232 -7.36 -41.29 18.35
N PRO A 233 -6.50 -42.33 18.26
CA PRO A 233 -5.39 -42.37 17.32
C PRO A 233 -5.82 -42.41 15.85
N TYR A 234 -7.11 -42.63 15.57
CA TYR A 234 -7.68 -42.63 14.21
C TYR A 234 -8.51 -41.39 13.90
N ASN A 235 -8.56 -40.41 14.81
CA ASN A 235 -9.32 -39.16 14.71
C ASN A 235 -10.78 -39.37 14.25
N ASN A 236 -11.42 -40.40 14.80
CA ASN A 236 -12.83 -40.73 14.58
C ASN A 236 -13.75 -39.55 14.93
N ALA A 237 -13.42 -38.78 15.98
CA ALA A 237 -14.20 -37.63 16.43
C ALA A 237 -14.37 -36.51 15.38
N ARG A 238 -13.45 -36.40 14.41
CA ARG A 238 -13.55 -35.46 13.27
C ARG A 238 -14.66 -35.85 12.28
N TYR A 239 -14.89 -37.15 12.10
CA TYR A 239 -15.72 -37.69 11.01
C TYR A 239 -17.10 -38.12 11.50
N GLN A 240 -17.81 -37.19 12.14
CA GLN A 240 -19.15 -37.42 12.67
C GLN A 240 -20.10 -37.93 11.58
N GLY A 241 -20.78 -39.05 11.84
CA GLY A 241 -21.67 -39.71 10.88
C GLY A 241 -21.00 -40.73 9.96
N LEU A 242 -19.67 -40.86 9.97
CA LEU A 242 -18.95 -41.95 9.29
C LEU A 242 -18.53 -43.05 10.27
N PRO A 243 -18.27 -44.29 9.79
CA PRO A 243 -17.76 -45.36 10.65
C PRO A 243 -16.41 -45.03 11.29
N GLY A 244 -16.23 -45.48 12.53
CA GLY A 244 -14.97 -45.40 13.24
C GLY A 244 -13.96 -46.43 12.73
N ILE A 245 -12.67 -46.08 12.75
CA ILE A 245 -11.55 -47.01 12.61
C ILE A 245 -11.05 -47.35 14.01
N THR A 246 -10.77 -48.62 14.23
CA THR A 246 -10.16 -49.20 15.44
C THR A 246 -8.90 -49.98 15.05
N ALA A 247 -8.15 -50.45 16.06
CA ALA A 247 -7.04 -51.38 15.84
C ALA A 247 -7.51 -52.67 15.14
N THR A 248 -8.72 -53.14 15.45
CA THR A 248 -9.34 -54.38 14.96
C THR A 248 -10.08 -54.24 13.62
N THR A 249 -10.20 -53.04 13.03
CA THR A 249 -10.84 -52.87 11.72
C THR A 249 -10.07 -53.64 10.62
N PRO A 250 -10.72 -54.53 9.84
CA PRO A 250 -10.08 -55.21 8.71
C PRO A 250 -9.53 -54.23 7.67
N ALA A 251 -8.45 -54.61 6.97
CA ALA A 251 -7.72 -53.71 6.07
C ALA A 251 -8.61 -53.12 4.95
N GLU A 252 -9.43 -53.95 4.31
CA GLU A 252 -10.36 -53.53 3.24
C GLU A 252 -11.43 -52.56 3.76
N VAL A 253 -12.01 -52.85 4.93
CA VAL A 253 -12.99 -52.00 5.61
C VAL A 253 -12.35 -50.66 5.99
N ARG A 254 -11.11 -50.68 6.50
CA ARG A 254 -10.33 -49.48 6.81
C ARG A 254 -10.08 -48.62 5.55
N GLN A 255 -9.68 -49.22 4.44
CA GLN A 255 -9.50 -48.52 3.16
C GLN A 255 -10.81 -47.88 2.64
N ASN A 256 -11.94 -48.57 2.77
CA ASN A 256 -13.26 -48.03 2.40
C ASN A 256 -13.64 -46.83 3.30
N ILE A 257 -13.42 -46.94 4.62
CA ILE A 257 -13.64 -45.82 5.55
C ILE A 257 -12.71 -44.64 5.23
N GLU A 258 -11.45 -44.87 4.88
CA GLU A 258 -10.51 -43.83 4.44
C GLU A 258 -10.94 -43.17 3.11
N GLN A 259 -11.53 -43.93 2.18
CA GLN A 259 -12.13 -43.37 0.95
C GLN A 259 -13.32 -42.46 1.29
N MET A 260 -14.25 -42.91 2.14
CA MET A 260 -15.39 -42.10 2.60
C MET A 260 -14.94 -40.82 3.33
N ARG A 261 -13.87 -40.91 4.13
CA ARG A 261 -13.27 -39.74 4.83
C ARG A 261 -12.66 -38.74 3.86
N ARG A 262 -11.98 -39.18 2.80
CA ARG A 262 -11.49 -38.27 1.74
C ARG A 262 -12.62 -37.52 1.05
N VAL A 263 -13.74 -38.19 0.75
CA VAL A 263 -14.93 -37.55 0.16
C VAL A 263 -15.57 -36.55 1.13
N TYR A 264 -15.65 -36.89 2.42
CA TYR A 264 -16.13 -35.98 3.47
C TYR A 264 -15.25 -34.73 3.59
N ASP A 265 -13.93 -34.88 3.62
CA ASP A 265 -13.00 -33.75 3.70
C ASP A 265 -13.07 -32.86 2.46
N LEU A 266 -13.04 -33.41 1.24
CA LEU A 266 -13.17 -32.64 -0.01
C LEU A 266 -14.49 -31.85 -0.08
N ARG A 267 -15.59 -32.46 0.35
CA ARG A 267 -16.89 -31.78 0.45
C ARG A 267 -16.83 -30.64 1.47
N ARG A 268 -16.21 -30.88 2.62
CA ARG A 268 -16.12 -29.91 3.71
C ARG A 268 -15.16 -28.76 3.41
N GLU A 269 -14.06 -29.03 2.70
CA GLU A 269 -13.17 -28.01 2.12
C GLU A 269 -13.95 -27.15 1.11
N THR A 270 -14.79 -27.73 0.27
CA THR A 270 -15.64 -27.00 -0.69
C THR A 270 -16.71 -26.13 -0.01
N GLU A 271 -17.37 -26.66 1.02
CA GLU A 271 -18.44 -25.97 1.77
C GLU A 271 -17.89 -24.90 2.74
N GLU A 272 -16.82 -25.17 3.50
CA GLU A 272 -16.19 -24.22 4.44
C GLU A 272 -15.14 -23.30 3.76
N ALA A 273 -14.93 -23.40 2.44
CA ALA A 273 -14.03 -22.52 1.70
C ALA A 273 -14.43 -21.04 1.77
N ILE A 274 -13.44 -20.19 2.04
CA ILE A 274 -13.53 -18.73 1.97
C ILE A 274 -13.70 -18.32 0.51
N THR A 275 -14.73 -17.52 0.21
CA THR A 275 -14.96 -17.00 -1.16
C THR A 275 -14.66 -15.50 -1.29
N GLY A 276 -14.64 -14.79 -0.17
CA GLY A 276 -14.30 -13.38 -0.09
C GLY A 276 -13.87 -12.99 1.32
N ILE A 277 -13.12 -11.89 1.42
CA ILE A 277 -12.58 -11.35 2.68
C ILE A 277 -12.98 -9.88 2.79
N GLU A 278 -13.48 -9.50 3.96
CA GLU A 278 -13.69 -8.12 4.37
C GLU A 278 -12.52 -7.71 5.28
N VAL A 279 -11.78 -6.67 4.89
CA VAL A 279 -10.75 -6.04 5.72
C VAL A 279 -11.22 -4.67 6.16
N LEU A 280 -11.19 -4.43 7.47
CA LEU A 280 -11.46 -3.16 8.10
C LEU A 280 -10.18 -2.63 8.75
N VAL A 281 -9.65 -1.54 8.21
CA VAL A 281 -8.52 -0.79 8.77
C VAL A 281 -9.04 0.44 9.49
N GLU A 282 -8.67 0.62 10.76
CA GLU A 282 -8.94 1.83 11.53
C GLU A 282 -7.63 2.60 11.75
N ARG A 283 -7.59 3.88 11.36
CA ARG A 283 -6.43 4.78 11.54
C ARG A 283 -6.40 5.39 12.95
N THR A 284 -5.24 5.87 13.38
CA THR A 284 -5.06 6.60 14.65
C THR A 284 -5.92 7.86 14.73
N ASN A 285 -6.09 8.55 13.60
CA ASN A 285 -6.97 9.72 13.43
C ASN A 285 -8.49 9.40 13.47
N GLY A 286 -8.87 8.11 13.60
CA GLY A 286 -10.27 7.66 13.68
C GLY A 286 -10.95 7.35 12.34
N GLN A 287 -10.30 7.62 11.20
CA GLN A 287 -10.80 7.18 9.89
C GLN A 287 -10.89 5.64 9.82
N ARG A 288 -11.88 5.14 9.07
CA ARG A 288 -12.13 3.71 8.89
C ARG A 288 -12.25 3.39 7.40
N PHE A 289 -11.44 2.44 6.93
CA PHE A 289 -11.45 1.95 5.56
C PHE A 289 -11.90 0.50 5.55
N LEU A 290 -13.05 0.26 4.90
CA LEU A 290 -13.62 -1.07 4.71
C LEU A 290 -13.49 -1.46 3.24
N ARG A 291 -12.86 -2.61 2.96
CA ARG A 291 -12.78 -3.15 1.60
C ARG A 291 -13.13 -4.64 1.62
N ILE A 292 -14.05 -5.02 0.74
CA ILE A 292 -14.39 -6.40 0.44
C ILE A 292 -13.63 -6.81 -0.81
N TYR A 293 -13.02 -7.99 -0.77
CA TYR A 293 -12.27 -8.61 -1.85
C TYR A 293 -12.91 -9.96 -2.19
N SER A 294 -13.07 -10.26 -3.48
CA SER A 294 -13.32 -11.64 -3.91
C SER A 294 -12.00 -12.42 -3.88
N ILE A 295 -12.07 -13.69 -3.52
CA ILE A 295 -10.97 -14.66 -3.63
C ILE A 295 -11.31 -15.73 -4.69
N ARG A 296 -12.53 -15.72 -5.24
CA ARG A 296 -12.89 -16.48 -6.43
C ARG A 296 -13.04 -15.56 -7.63
N ASP A 297 -12.70 -16.09 -8.80
CA ASP A 297 -13.34 -15.74 -10.07
C ASP A 297 -14.72 -16.44 -10.12
#